data_AF-A0A538NEE8-F1
#
_entry.id   AF-A0A538NEE8-F1
#
_cell.length_a   1.000
_cell.length_b   1.000
_cell.length_c   1.000
_cell.angle_alpha   90.00
_cell.angle_beta   90.00
_cell.angle_gamma   90.00
#
_symmetry.space_group_name_H-M   'P 1'
#
loop_
_entity.id
_entity.type
_entity.pdbx_description
1 polymer ?
#
loop_
_entity_poly.entity_id
_entity_poly.type
_entity_poly.pdbx_seq_one_letter_code
_entity_poly.pdbx_strand_id
1 'polypeptide(L)'
;MKNAIMSHLRIIIPLICTFTIGQSLPARAPKTEKPKQFIYVLRLVPRLYDDKNWTREDNAVLERHFARLQEAAKSGQLILAGRTKEPGDKTFGIAIFKVSDEAAARAFMQADPAVSAGLMTAELHPFAVALEHTNP
;
A
#
# COMPACT_ATOMS: atom_id res chain seq x y z
N MET A 1 87.05 -20.82 -20.42
CA MET A 1 87.26 -19.40 -20.05
C MET A 1 85.99 -18.95 -19.33
N LYS A 2 85.99 -18.95 -17.99
CA LYS A 2 85.94 -17.76 -17.09
C LYS A 2 84.93 -16.70 -17.56
N ASN A 3 84.02 -16.12 -16.78
CA ASN A 3 83.56 -16.16 -15.38
C ASN A 3 82.36 -15.19 -15.36
N ALA A 4 81.46 -15.30 -14.38
CA ALA A 4 80.77 -14.20 -13.65
C ALA A 4 79.33 -14.61 -13.28
N ILE A 5 79.10 -15.08 -12.05
CA ILE A 5 78.78 -14.31 -10.83
C ILE A 5 77.29 -14.00 -10.74
N MET A 6 76.69 -14.67 -9.77
CA MET A 6 75.34 -14.54 -9.26
C MET A 6 75.25 -13.36 -8.28
N SER A 7 74.06 -12.73 -8.22
CA SER A 7 73.47 -11.98 -7.09
C SER A 7 73.14 -10.51 -7.37
N HIS A 8 71.86 -10.17 -7.18
CA HIS A 8 71.25 -9.02 -6.50
C HIS A 8 69.82 -8.83 -7.06
N LEU A 9 68.78 -9.38 -6.41
CA LEU A 9 67.94 -8.75 -5.39
C LEU A 9 67.06 -7.60 -5.93
N ARG A 10 65.74 -7.65 -5.61
CA ARG A 10 64.64 -6.65 -5.75
C ARG A 10 63.82 -6.84 -7.05
N ILE A 11 62.48 -6.98 -7.09
CA ILE A 11 61.37 -6.57 -6.23
C ILE A 11 60.17 -7.51 -6.48
N ILE A 12 59.47 -7.85 -5.40
CA ILE A 12 58.16 -8.52 -5.36
C ILE A 12 57.09 -7.48 -5.72
N ILE A 13 56.30 -7.69 -6.78
CA ILE A 13 54.95 -7.10 -6.89
C ILE A 13 54.02 -8.23 -7.34
N PRO A 14 53.12 -8.72 -6.47
CA PRO A 14 52.14 -9.70 -6.87
C PRO A 14 51.07 -8.94 -7.65
N LEU A 15 50.93 -9.22 -8.95
CA LEU A 15 49.77 -8.78 -9.71
C LEU A 15 48.60 -9.67 -9.30
N ILE A 16 48.08 -9.41 -8.10
CA ILE A 16 46.83 -9.97 -7.62
C ILE A 16 45.75 -9.27 -8.45
N CYS A 17 45.34 -9.91 -9.54
CA CYS A 17 44.03 -9.67 -10.11
C CYS A 17 43.00 -10.05 -9.04
N THR A 18 42.70 -9.12 -8.13
CA THR A 18 41.50 -9.20 -7.30
C THR A 18 40.34 -9.03 -8.24
N PHE A 19 39.91 -10.13 -8.85
CA PHE A 19 38.59 -10.27 -9.43
C PHE A 19 37.63 -10.07 -8.26
N THR A 20 37.18 -8.84 -8.05
CA THR A 20 36.08 -8.56 -7.13
C THR A 20 34.88 -9.27 -7.70
N ILE A 21 34.63 -10.49 -7.24
CA ILE A 21 33.38 -11.20 -7.45
C ILE A 21 32.33 -10.32 -6.76
N GLY A 22 31.69 -9.45 -7.53
CA GLY A 22 30.46 -8.80 -7.12
C GLY A 22 29.44 -9.91 -6.94
N GLN A 23 29.32 -10.41 -5.70
CA GLN A 23 28.23 -11.28 -5.33
C GLN A 23 26.95 -10.46 -5.51
N SER A 24 26.25 -10.70 -6.62
CA SER A 24 24.87 -10.28 -6.76
C SER A 24 24.12 -10.87 -5.58
N LEU A 25 23.71 -10.03 -4.64
CA LEU A 25 22.79 -10.44 -3.58
C LEU A 25 21.57 -11.03 -4.30
N PRO A 26 21.18 -12.28 -4.02
CA PRO A 26 19.94 -12.78 -4.57
C PRO A 26 18.84 -11.84 -4.09
N ALA A 27 18.13 -11.22 -5.05
CA ALA A 27 16.92 -10.47 -4.75
C ALA A 27 16.05 -11.39 -3.91
N ARG A 28 15.92 -11.08 -2.62
CA ARG A 28 15.16 -11.90 -1.70
C ARG A 28 13.75 -11.93 -2.27
N ALA A 29 13.34 -13.09 -2.79
CA ALA A 29 11.97 -13.29 -3.23
C ALA A 29 11.07 -12.77 -2.10
N PRO A 30 10.10 -11.88 -2.40
CA PRO A 30 9.29 -11.30 -1.35
C PRO A 30 8.67 -12.45 -0.58
N LYS A 31 9.01 -12.57 0.70
CA LYS A 31 8.31 -13.48 1.59
C LYS A 31 6.85 -13.12 1.46
N THR A 32 6.00 -14.08 1.14
CA THR A 32 4.55 -13.89 1.12
C THR A 32 4.10 -13.63 2.56
N GLU A 33 4.23 -12.37 3.00
CA GLU A 33 3.74 -11.93 4.31
C GLU A 33 2.22 -12.05 4.29
N LYS A 34 1.65 -12.52 5.41
CA LYS A 34 0.20 -12.55 5.59
C LYS A 34 -0.34 -11.12 5.40
N PRO A 35 -1.47 -10.94 4.68
CA PRO A 35 -2.05 -9.62 4.49
C PRO A 35 -2.37 -8.98 5.84
N LYS A 36 -1.98 -7.72 5.97
CA LYS A 36 -2.21 -6.84 7.12
C LYS A 36 -3.56 -6.16 6.98
N GLN A 37 -4.19 -5.85 8.10
CA GLN A 37 -5.52 -5.24 8.14
C GLN A 37 -5.40 -3.74 8.38
N PHE A 38 -6.28 -2.99 7.72
CA PHE A 38 -6.33 -1.54 7.81
C PHE A 38 -7.79 -1.09 7.85
N ILE A 39 -8.01 0.08 8.42
CA ILE A 39 -9.27 0.81 8.35
C ILE A 39 -8.99 2.18 7.75
N TYR A 40 -9.88 2.68 6.91
CA TYR A 40 -9.95 4.12 6.67
C TYR A 40 -11.33 4.68 7.02
N VAL A 41 -11.32 5.90 7.55
CA VAL A 41 -12.52 6.68 7.90
C VAL A 41 -12.74 7.73 6.81
N LEU A 42 -13.91 7.69 6.17
CA LEU A 42 -14.34 8.63 5.14
C LEU A 42 -15.20 9.72 5.75
N ARG A 43 -14.94 10.98 5.40
CA ARG A 43 -15.80 12.12 5.74
C ARG A 43 -16.13 12.93 4.51
N LEU A 44 -17.38 13.31 4.37
CA LEU A 44 -17.84 14.19 3.29
C LEU A 44 -17.16 15.56 3.37
N VAL A 45 -16.91 16.17 2.22
CA VAL A 45 -16.44 17.56 2.18
C VAL A 45 -17.59 18.53 2.49
N PRO A 46 -17.32 19.73 3.07
CA PRO A 46 -18.37 20.66 3.47
C PRO A 46 -19.37 21.07 2.38
N ARG A 47 -18.93 21.13 1.11
CA ARG A 47 -19.81 21.43 -0.04
C ARG A 47 -20.99 20.48 -0.13
N LEU A 48 -20.83 19.23 0.30
CA LEU A 48 -21.79 18.14 0.11
C LEU A 48 -22.60 17.80 1.36
N TYR A 49 -22.53 18.63 2.41
CA TYR A 49 -23.36 18.45 3.61
C TYR A 49 -24.84 18.72 3.37
N ASP A 50 -25.17 19.59 2.42
CA ASP A 50 -26.55 19.81 1.96
C ASP A 50 -26.81 18.94 0.73
N ASP A 51 -27.84 18.09 0.81
CA ASP A 51 -28.26 17.19 -0.28
C ASP A 51 -28.55 17.94 -1.59
N LYS A 52 -28.93 19.23 -1.52
CA LYS A 52 -29.19 20.07 -2.70
C LYS A 52 -27.94 20.37 -3.53
N ASN A 53 -26.75 20.24 -2.93
CA ASN A 53 -25.48 20.52 -3.60
C ASN A 53 -24.92 19.32 -4.38
N TRP A 54 -25.57 18.16 -4.29
CA TRP A 54 -25.17 16.97 -5.02
C TRP A 54 -25.52 17.09 -6.50
N THR A 55 -24.51 16.88 -7.34
CA THR A 55 -24.66 16.88 -8.80
C THR A 55 -24.87 15.47 -9.35
N ARG A 56 -25.21 15.36 -10.63
CA ARG A 56 -25.28 14.05 -11.30
C ARG A 56 -23.89 13.39 -11.34
N GLU A 57 -22.85 14.20 -11.54
CA GLU A 57 -21.46 13.78 -11.58
C GLU A 57 -21.00 13.26 -10.22
N ASP A 58 -21.36 13.95 -9.12
CA ASP A 58 -21.08 13.49 -7.75
C ASP A 58 -21.74 12.12 -7.49
N ASN A 59 -22.99 11.95 -7.90
CA ASN A 59 -23.70 10.68 -7.75
C ASN A 59 -23.04 9.55 -8.56
N ALA A 60 -22.62 9.82 -9.80
CA ALA A 60 -21.90 8.83 -10.61
C ALA A 60 -20.53 8.44 -10.00
N VAL A 61 -19.86 9.35 -9.29
CA VAL A 61 -18.65 9.01 -8.51
C VAL A 61 -19.01 8.07 -7.35
N LEU A 62 -20.09 8.36 -6.62
CA LEU A 62 -20.52 7.56 -5.47
C LEU A 62 -20.92 6.14 -5.90
N GLU A 63 -21.56 5.99 -7.06
CA GLU A 63 -21.85 4.68 -7.66
C GLU A 63 -20.57 3.87 -7.94
N ARG A 64 -19.55 4.51 -8.53
CA ARG A 64 -18.25 3.85 -8.77
C ARG A 64 -17.54 3.48 -7.47
N HIS A 65 -17.60 4.35 -6.46
CA HIS A 65 -17.11 4.06 -5.11
C HIS A 65 -17.76 2.79 -4.56
N PHE A 66 -19.08 2.70 -4.61
CA PHE A 66 -19.80 1.52 -4.12
C PHE A 66 -19.53 0.26 -4.94
N ALA A 67 -19.43 0.38 -6.28
CA ALA A 67 -19.06 -0.75 -7.15
C ALA A 67 -17.66 -1.30 -6.82
N ARG A 68 -16.68 -0.43 -6.56
CA ARG A 68 -15.33 -0.83 -6.14
C ARG A 68 -15.35 -1.59 -4.80
N LEU A 69 -16.11 -1.12 -3.82
CA LEU A 69 -16.23 -1.80 -2.52
C LEU A 69 -16.90 -3.16 -2.65
N GLN A 70 -17.91 -3.29 -3.51
CA GLN A 70 -18.52 -4.59 -3.81
C GLN A 70 -17.51 -5.57 -4.43
N GLU A 71 -16.66 -5.12 -5.35
CA GLU A 71 -15.62 -5.97 -5.95
C GLU A 71 -14.53 -6.36 -4.93
N ALA A 72 -14.12 -5.41 -4.09
CA ALA A 72 -13.19 -5.69 -3.00
C ALA A 72 -13.79 -6.68 -1.98
N ALA A 73 -15.10 -6.64 -1.73
CA ALA A 73 -15.79 -7.62 -0.88
C ALA A 73 -15.79 -9.01 -1.52
N LYS A 74 -16.15 -9.10 -2.81
CA LYS A 74 -16.18 -10.39 -3.56
C LYS A 74 -14.82 -11.07 -3.61
N SER A 75 -13.74 -10.30 -3.75
CA SER A 75 -12.37 -10.81 -3.76
C SER A 75 -11.82 -11.13 -2.36
N GLY A 76 -12.55 -10.82 -1.29
CA GLY A 76 -12.10 -10.98 0.10
C GLY A 76 -11.07 -9.94 0.56
N GLN A 77 -10.79 -8.92 -0.27
CA GLN A 77 -9.93 -7.80 0.09
C GLN A 77 -10.60 -6.89 1.13
N LEU A 78 -11.90 -6.63 1.01
CA LEU A 78 -12.71 -5.87 1.96
C LEU A 78 -13.35 -6.83 2.98
N ILE A 79 -13.18 -6.53 4.27
CA ILE A 79 -13.83 -7.23 5.37
C ILE A 79 -15.22 -6.64 5.60
N LEU A 80 -15.31 -5.30 5.69
CA LEU A 80 -16.54 -4.58 5.96
C LEU A 80 -16.45 -3.17 5.40
N ALA A 81 -17.56 -2.65 4.86
CA ALA A 81 -17.76 -1.22 4.67
C ALA A 81 -19.16 -0.82 5.16
N GLY A 82 -19.26 0.39 5.69
CA GLY A 82 -20.53 0.93 6.19
C GLY A 82 -20.41 2.42 6.46
N ARG A 83 -21.56 3.08 6.64
CA ARG A 83 -21.64 4.48 7.04
C ARG A 83 -22.60 4.68 8.19
N THR A 84 -22.38 5.72 8.96
CA THR A 84 -23.37 6.23 9.92
C THR A 84 -24.65 6.67 9.22
N LYS A 85 -25.76 6.71 9.96
CA LYS A 85 -27.06 7.17 9.44
C LYS A 85 -27.33 8.66 9.68
N GLU A 86 -26.41 9.35 10.34
CA GLU A 86 -26.50 10.79 10.57
C GLU A 86 -26.29 11.56 9.25
N PRO A 87 -26.91 12.75 9.09
CA PRO A 87 -26.76 13.57 7.89
C PRO A 87 -25.52 14.46 7.95
N GLY A 88 -25.14 15.01 6.79
CA GLY A 88 -24.21 16.13 6.67
C GLY A 88 -22.85 15.89 7.32
N ASP A 89 -22.42 16.85 8.13
CA ASP A 89 -21.10 16.90 8.79
C ASP A 89 -20.88 15.85 9.86
N LYS A 90 -21.96 15.28 10.40
CA LYS A 90 -21.90 14.20 11.40
C LYS A 90 -21.69 12.83 10.77
N THR A 91 -21.95 12.70 9.47
CA THR A 91 -21.84 11.42 8.79
C THR A 91 -20.39 11.04 8.53
N PHE A 92 -20.07 9.76 8.69
CA PHE A 92 -18.81 9.18 8.25
C PHE A 92 -18.99 7.75 7.76
N GLY A 93 -18.13 7.36 6.81
CA GLY A 93 -17.99 6.00 6.33
C GLY A 93 -16.77 5.33 6.96
N ILE A 94 -16.78 4.00 7.01
CA ILE A 94 -15.60 3.19 7.30
C ILE A 94 -15.46 2.08 6.26
N ALA A 95 -14.22 1.70 5.97
CA ALA A 95 -13.89 0.49 5.24
C ALA A 95 -12.73 -0.22 5.94
N ILE A 96 -12.92 -1.49 6.27
CA ILE A 96 -11.93 -2.37 6.89
C ILE A 96 -11.51 -3.39 5.85
N PHE A 97 -10.21 -3.50 5.56
CA PHE A 97 -9.69 -4.25 4.43
C PHE A 97 -8.30 -4.85 4.69
N LYS A 98 -7.86 -5.72 3.78
CA LYS A 98 -6.62 -6.52 3.86
C LYS A 98 -5.71 -6.21 2.68
N VAL A 99 -4.44 -5.89 2.94
CA VAL A 99 -3.39 -5.62 1.92
C VAL A 99 -2.00 -6.00 2.45
N SER A 100 -0.94 -5.96 1.62
CA SER A 100 0.41 -6.38 2.02
C SER A 100 1.03 -5.51 3.12
N ASP A 101 0.87 -4.20 3.03
CA ASP A 101 1.57 -3.20 3.83
C ASP A 101 0.87 -1.84 3.79
N GLU A 102 1.41 -0.87 4.52
CA GLU A 102 0.84 0.48 4.62
C GLU A 102 0.88 1.24 3.28
N ALA A 103 1.89 1.02 2.44
CA ALA A 103 1.97 1.69 1.14
C ALA A 103 0.84 1.20 0.23
N ALA A 104 0.59 -0.11 0.19
CA ALA A 104 -0.55 -0.70 -0.50
C ALA A 104 -1.89 -0.22 0.10
N ALA A 105 -1.98 -0.06 1.43
CA ALA A 105 -3.17 0.45 2.09
C ALA A 105 -3.49 1.90 1.70
N ARG A 106 -2.45 2.74 1.68
CA ARG A 106 -2.54 4.13 1.24
C ARG A 106 -2.94 4.22 -0.23
N ALA A 107 -2.33 3.39 -1.09
CA ALA A 107 -2.71 3.32 -2.50
C ALA A 107 -4.17 2.88 -2.68
N PHE A 108 -4.64 1.89 -1.92
CA PHE A 108 -6.02 1.43 -1.98
C PHE A 108 -7.02 2.53 -1.58
N MET A 109 -6.74 3.25 -0.49
CA MET A 109 -7.57 4.37 -0.01
C MET A 109 -7.56 5.55 -0.99
N GLN A 110 -6.39 5.97 -1.48
CA GLN A 110 -6.28 7.12 -2.38
C GLN A 110 -6.90 6.87 -3.77
N ALA A 111 -6.93 5.61 -4.20
CA ALA A 111 -7.59 5.22 -5.44
C ALA A 111 -9.12 5.06 -5.31
N ASP A 112 -9.70 5.21 -4.12
CA ASP A 112 -11.14 5.23 -3.94
C ASP A 112 -11.76 6.37 -4.79
N PRO A 113 -12.77 6.11 -5.63
CA PRO A 113 -13.41 7.13 -6.44
C PRO A 113 -13.92 8.34 -5.63
N ALA A 114 -14.47 8.12 -4.44
CA ALA A 114 -14.97 9.22 -3.60
C ALA A 114 -13.82 10.09 -3.05
N VAL A 115 -12.64 9.50 -2.83
CA VAL A 115 -11.43 10.20 -2.37
C VAL A 115 -10.73 10.92 -3.51
N SER A 116 -10.40 10.19 -4.57
CA SER A 116 -9.67 10.74 -5.73
C SER A 116 -10.43 11.83 -6.47
N ALA A 117 -11.77 11.80 -6.47
CA ALA A 117 -12.60 12.86 -7.03
C ALA A 117 -12.90 14.01 -6.05
N GLY A 118 -12.43 13.93 -4.79
CA GLY A 118 -12.56 15.00 -3.80
C GLY A 118 -13.95 15.15 -3.18
N LEU A 119 -14.81 14.13 -3.26
CA LEU A 119 -16.11 14.13 -2.57
C LEU A 119 -15.95 13.84 -1.07
N MET A 120 -14.94 13.05 -0.72
CA MET A 120 -14.65 12.64 0.64
C MET A 120 -13.15 12.78 0.95
N THR A 121 -12.85 13.19 2.17
CA THR A 121 -11.52 13.01 2.76
C THR A 121 -11.43 11.64 3.41
N ALA A 122 -10.24 11.06 3.49
CA ALA A 122 -10.02 9.77 4.14
C ALA A 122 -8.79 9.78 5.07
N GLU A 123 -8.93 9.18 6.24
CA GLU A 123 -7.86 8.96 7.21
C GLU A 123 -7.59 7.46 7.37
N LEU A 124 -6.34 7.03 7.19
CA LEU A 124 -5.93 5.62 7.20
C LEU A 124 -5.27 5.25 8.53
N HIS A 125 -5.64 4.08 9.07
CA HIS A 125 -5.03 3.52 10.26
C HIS A 125 -4.72 2.03 10.10
N PRO A 126 -3.59 1.54 10.65
CA PRO A 126 -3.42 0.12 10.94
C PRO A 126 -4.58 -0.37 11.83
N PHE A 127 -5.12 -1.54 11.53
CA PHE A 127 -6.26 -2.09 12.25
C PHE A 127 -6.09 -3.59 12.49
N ALA A 128 -6.74 -4.10 13.53
CA ALA A 128 -6.80 -5.54 13.78
C ALA A 128 -8.23 -5.90 14.21
N VAL A 129 -8.91 -6.71 13.40
CA VAL A 129 -10.17 -7.34 13.76
C VAL A 129 -9.88 -8.36 14.85
N ALA A 130 -10.28 -8.04 16.08
CA ALA A 130 -10.11 -8.93 17.23
C ALA A 130 -11.23 -9.99 17.32
N LEU A 131 -12.43 -9.63 16.87
CA LEU A 131 -13.63 -10.47 16.88
C LEU A 131 -14.47 -10.17 15.63
N GLU A 132 -14.95 -11.20 14.95
CA GLU A 132 -15.89 -11.10 13.84
C GLU A 132 -16.98 -12.16 13.99
N HIS A 133 -18.21 -11.81 13.60
CA HIS A 133 -19.31 -12.77 13.60
C HIS A 133 -19.24 -13.61 12.32
N THR A 134 -19.04 -14.92 12.47
CA THR A 134 -19.06 -15.90 11.38
C THR A 134 -20.23 -16.86 11.58
N ASN A 135 -21.46 -16.41 11.39
CA ASN A 135 -22.61 -17.32 11.32
C ASN A 135 -23.22 -17.19 9.92
N PRO A 136 -23.35 -18.30 9.17
CA PRO A 136 -23.87 -18.29 7.80
C PRO A 136 -25.34 -17.85 7.73
#